data_AF-A0A9Q3I4D7-F1
#
_entry.id   AF-A0A9Q3I4D7-F1
#
_cell.length_a   1.000
_cell.length_b   1.000
_cell.length_c   1.000
_cell.angle_alpha   90.00
_cell.angle_beta   90.00
_cell.angle_gamma   90.00
#
_symmetry.space_group_name_H-M   'P 1'
#
loop_
_entity.id
_entity.type
_entity.pdbx_description
1 polymer ?
#
loop_
_entity_poly.entity_id
_entity_poly.type
_entity_poly.pdbx_seq_one_letter_code
_entity_poly.pdbx_strand_id
1 'polypeptide(L)'
;MPKALQRPPLLQKLKSLWLIDAFNSDSDSDIQEDITLLDMITSQRYINPHRRYPSHYVYTMNHLQTLSSEKFFQLCLTTYDSFEKLVAKIQDDETFQNSSQNKQCNPAIKLVVALSRLGSNGNGAALGKIGMLFEISQGAIVLYTQRVICTLMNLKRSMIVWPIIEQHREISQVMQAEGLPGGIGFIDESLIPLSQWPPNDSEAYFDLKKR
;
A
#
# COMPACT_ATOMS: atom_id res chain seq x y z
N MET A 1 7.82 11.11 3.09
CA MET A 1 8.94 10.43 3.77
C MET A 1 8.42 9.78 5.05
N PRO A 2 8.73 8.51 5.34
CA PRO A 2 8.34 7.92 6.62
C PRO A 2 9.04 8.69 7.74
N LYS A 3 8.30 9.11 8.77
CA LYS A 3 8.89 9.76 9.96
C LYS A 3 9.92 8.79 10.56
N ALA A 4 11.17 9.25 10.68
CA ALA A 4 12.21 8.48 11.36
C ALA A 4 11.72 8.10 12.76
N LEU A 5 11.97 6.87 13.19
CA LEU A 5 11.56 6.38 14.50
C LEU A 5 12.29 7.20 15.57
N GLN A 6 11.60 8.13 16.23
CA GLN A 6 12.21 9.04 17.21
C GLN A 6 12.47 8.39 18.58
N ARG A 7 11.98 7.17 18.81
CA ARG A 7 12.03 6.50 20.11
C ARG A 7 13.46 6.13 20.57
N PRO A 8 14.34 5.53 19.73
CA PRO A 8 15.69 5.19 20.15
C PRO A 8 16.52 6.38 20.67
N PRO A 9 16.59 7.54 19.98
CA PRO A 9 17.34 8.68 20.50
C PRO A 9 16.71 9.31 21.75
N LEU A 10 15.38 9.28 21.87
CA LEU A 10 14.69 9.74 23.08
C LEU A 10 14.98 8.86 24.30
N LEU A 11 15.00 7.53 24.13
CA LEU A 11 15.35 6.61 25.21
C LEU A 11 16.80 6.78 25.65
N GLN A 12 17.72 7.02 24.71
CA GLN A 12 19.12 7.29 25.03
C GLN A 12 19.29 8.61 25.80
N LYS A 13 18.53 9.64 25.42
CA LYS A 13 18.49 10.92 26.14
C LYS A 13 17.89 10.78 27.54
N LEU A 14 16.82 10.00 27.70
CA LEU A 14 16.21 9.73 28.99
C LEU A 14 17.18 9.00 29.93
N LYS A 15 17.87 7.96 29.43
CA LYS A 15 18.87 7.20 30.20
C LYS A 15 20.03 8.07 30.69
N SER A 16 20.52 8.98 29.83
CA SER A 16 21.61 9.90 30.20
C SER A 16 21.17 10.97 31.20
N LEU A 17 19.95 11.50 31.08
CA LEU A 17 19.39 12.41 32.08
C LEU A 17 19.20 11.73 33.45
N TRP A 18 18.67 10.50 33.46
CA TRP A 18 18.53 9.72 34.69
C TRP A 18 19.89 9.44 35.35
N LEU A 19 20.91 9.06 34.57
CA LEU A 19 22.27 8.87 35.10
C LEU A 19 22.77 10.12 35.83
N ILE A 20 22.59 11.30 35.24
CA ILE A 20 23.00 12.57 35.85
C ILE A 20 22.22 12.83 37.14
N ASP A 21 20.92 12.55 37.17
CA ASP A 21 20.07 12.77 38.34
C ASP A 21 20.41 11.81 39.49
N ALA A 22 20.62 10.53 39.17
CA ALA A 22 21.02 9.51 40.14
C ALA A 22 22.41 9.79 40.77
N PHE A 23 23.34 10.39 40.02
CA PHE A 23 24.63 10.84 40.57
C PHE A 23 24.51 12.03 41.52
N ASN A 24 23.43 12.82 41.42
CA ASN A 24 23.21 14.02 42.24
C ASN A 24 22.18 13.80 43.37
N SER A 25 21.56 12.62 43.44
CA SER A 25 20.56 12.28 44.45
C SER A 25 21.21 11.61 45.65
N ASP A 26 20.93 12.13 46.85
CA ASP A 26 21.37 11.55 48.14
C ASP A 26 20.33 10.53 48.70
N SER A 27 19.26 10.24 47.95
CA SER A 27 18.11 9.43 48.40
C SER A 27 17.99 8.11 47.64
N ASP A 28 18.39 7.01 48.29
CA ASP A 28 18.37 5.65 47.72
C ASP A 28 16.95 5.14 47.37
N SER A 29 15.91 5.64 48.06
CA SER A 29 14.52 5.23 47.77
C SER A 29 14.02 5.76 46.44
N ASP A 30 14.37 7.00 46.10
CA ASP A 30 13.91 7.68 44.88
C ASP A 30 14.60 7.09 43.64
N ILE A 31 15.87 6.72 43.78
CA ILE A 31 16.65 6.03 42.76
C ILE A 31 16.01 4.68 42.40
N GLN A 32 15.52 3.93 43.39
CA GLN A 32 14.92 2.62 43.16
C GLN A 32 13.57 2.72 42.43
N GLU A 33 12.72 3.70 42.79
CA GLU A 33 11.45 3.95 42.08
C GLU A 33 11.71 4.34 40.63
N ASP A 34 12.68 5.22 40.37
CA ASP A 34 13.03 5.65 39.02
C ASP A 34 13.59 4.51 38.16
N ILE A 35 14.40 3.61 38.73
CA ILE A 35 14.90 2.42 38.01
C ILE A 35 13.73 1.54 37.57
N THR A 36 12.76 1.30 38.47
CA THR A 36 11.59 0.47 38.12
C THR A 36 10.74 1.10 37.02
N LEU A 37 10.58 2.43 37.04
CA LEU A 37 9.87 3.17 36.01
C LEU A 37 10.62 3.14 34.66
N LEU A 38 11.94 3.32 34.69
CA LEU A 38 12.79 3.29 33.50
C LEU A 38 12.82 1.90 32.85
N ASP A 39 12.87 0.84 33.67
CA ASP A 39 12.77 -0.54 33.21
C ASP A 39 11.40 -0.83 32.59
N MET A 40 10.32 -0.34 33.20
CA MET A 40 8.97 -0.44 32.63
C MET A 40 8.87 0.25 31.26
N ILE A 41 9.39 1.47 31.14
CA ILE A 41 9.32 2.27 29.91
C ILE A 41 10.20 1.67 28.79
N THR A 42 11.37 1.13 29.14
CA THR A 42 12.29 0.53 28.17
C THR A 42 11.84 -0.86 27.72
N SER A 43 11.21 -1.62 28.61
CA SER A 43 10.67 -2.96 28.34
C SER A 43 9.38 -2.95 27.50
N GLN A 44 8.63 -1.84 27.49
CA GLN A 44 7.41 -1.72 26.70
C GLN A 44 7.64 -0.93 25.39
N ARG A 45 7.14 -1.42 24.26
CA ARG A 45 7.16 -0.66 22.99
C ARG A 45 6.24 0.57 23.02
N TYR A 46 5.16 0.50 23.80
CA TYR A 46 4.14 1.54 23.93
C TYR A 46 3.89 1.79 25.43
N ILE A 47 3.88 3.06 25.85
CA ILE A 47 3.61 3.46 27.25
C ILE A 47 2.16 3.17 27.62
N ASN A 48 1.24 3.41 26.67
CA ASN A 48 -0.15 3.04 26.83
C ASN A 48 -0.38 1.69 26.17
N PRO A 49 -1.16 0.78 26.79
CA PRO A 49 -1.57 -0.44 26.15
C PRO A 49 -2.28 -0.10 24.84
N HIS A 50 -1.73 -0.60 23.73
CA HIS A 50 -2.39 -0.44 22.44
C HIS A 50 -3.70 -1.21 22.51
N ARG A 51 -4.84 -0.51 22.42
CA ARG A 51 -6.15 -1.16 22.27
C ARG A 51 -6.08 -1.98 20.98
N ARG A 52 -5.92 -3.29 21.13
CA ARG A 52 -6.11 -4.23 20.04
C ARG A 52 -7.60 -4.22 19.75
N TYR A 53 -8.01 -3.54 18.70
CA TYR A 53 -9.31 -3.83 18.11
C TYR A 53 -9.26 -5.31 17.70
N PRO A 54 -10.24 -6.13 18.13
CA PRO A 54 -10.30 -7.51 17.68
C PRO A 54 -10.25 -7.49 16.15
N SER A 55 -9.25 -8.16 15.60
CA SER A 55 -9.00 -8.22 14.17
C SER A 55 -10.04 -9.13 13.56
N HIS A 56 -11.27 -8.63 13.43
CA HIS A 56 -12.29 -9.26 12.63
C HIS A 56 -11.91 -8.99 11.18
N TYR A 57 -11.10 -9.87 10.59
CA TYR A 57 -10.94 -9.86 9.14
C TYR A 57 -12.28 -10.27 8.53
N VAL A 58 -13.23 -9.33 8.43
CA VAL A 58 -14.53 -9.56 7.77
C VAL A 58 -14.28 -10.01 6.33
N TYR A 59 -13.24 -9.46 5.71
CA TYR A 59 -12.73 -9.92 4.42
C TYR A 59 -11.78 -11.11 4.58
N THR A 60 -12.38 -12.30 4.58
CA THR A 60 -11.68 -13.55 4.31
C THR A 60 -11.68 -13.85 2.81
N MET A 61 -10.81 -14.74 2.35
CA MET A 61 -10.81 -15.15 0.93
C MET A 61 -12.15 -15.79 0.53
N ASN A 62 -12.79 -16.50 1.46
CA ASN A 62 -14.14 -17.04 1.28
C ASN A 62 -15.17 -15.90 1.07
N HIS A 63 -15.07 -14.80 1.81
CA HIS A 63 -15.97 -13.67 1.62
C HIS A 63 -15.75 -13.00 0.25
N LEU A 64 -14.50 -12.86 -0.20
CA LEU A 64 -14.20 -12.32 -1.54
C LEU A 64 -14.80 -13.18 -2.65
N GLN A 65 -14.82 -14.51 -2.50
CA GLN A 65 -15.46 -15.44 -3.44
C GLN A 65 -16.99 -15.33 -3.46
N THR A 66 -17.61 -14.93 -2.35
CA THR A 66 -19.07 -14.77 -2.28
C THR A 66 -19.58 -13.48 -2.91
N LEU A 67 -18.70 -12.53 -3.24
CA LEU A 67 -19.08 -11.29 -3.89
C LEU A 67 -19.51 -11.56 -5.34
N SER A 68 -20.54 -10.82 -5.81
CA SER A 68 -20.84 -10.81 -7.23
C SER A 68 -19.69 -10.18 -8.03
N SER A 69 -19.55 -10.56 -9.30
CA SER A 69 -18.50 -10.04 -10.18
C SER A 69 -18.46 -8.50 -10.22
N GLU A 70 -19.64 -7.85 -10.23
CA GLU A 70 -19.76 -6.39 -10.21
C GLU A 70 -19.22 -5.79 -8.91
N LYS A 71 -19.60 -6.34 -7.75
CA LYS A 71 -19.12 -5.84 -6.45
C LYS A 71 -17.63 -6.07 -6.28
N PHE A 72 -17.13 -7.20 -6.73
CA PHE A 72 -15.70 -7.49 -6.71
C PHE A 72 -14.93 -6.52 -7.60
N PHE A 73 -15.44 -6.26 -8.81
CA PHE A 73 -14.84 -5.30 -9.73
C PHE A 73 -14.87 -3.88 -9.15
N GLN A 74 -15.97 -3.44 -8.55
CA GLN A 74 -16.03 -2.13 -7.88
C GLN A 74 -15.04 -2.03 -6.70
N LEU A 75 -14.77 -3.13 -6.02
CA LEU A 75 -13.83 -3.15 -4.89
C LEU A 75 -12.37 -3.17 -5.33
N CYS A 76 -12.02 -3.94 -6.37
CA CYS A 76 -10.63 -4.24 -6.73
C CYS A 76 -10.19 -3.67 -8.09
N LEU A 77 -11.13 -3.14 -8.88
CA LEU A 77 -10.97 -2.76 -10.29
C LEU A 77 -10.39 -3.87 -11.18
N THR A 78 -10.69 -5.12 -10.84
CA THR A 78 -10.26 -6.29 -11.61
C THR A 78 -11.24 -7.43 -11.43
N THR A 79 -11.13 -8.45 -12.27
CA THR A 79 -11.93 -9.67 -12.15
C THR A 79 -11.33 -10.59 -11.07
N TYR A 80 -12.17 -11.45 -10.48
CA TYR A 80 -11.71 -12.39 -9.46
C TYR A 80 -10.61 -13.34 -10.00
N ASP A 81 -10.76 -13.83 -11.23
CA ASP A 81 -9.78 -14.70 -11.89
C ASP A 81 -8.41 -14.01 -12.07
N SER A 82 -8.39 -12.76 -12.56
CA SER A 82 -7.16 -11.97 -12.67
C SER A 82 -6.53 -11.69 -11.30
N PHE A 83 -7.37 -11.42 -10.30
CA PHE A 83 -6.92 -11.24 -8.92
C PHE A 83 -6.26 -12.50 -8.37
N GLU A 84 -6.87 -13.68 -8.53
CA GLU A 84 -6.31 -14.95 -8.06
C GLU A 84 -4.98 -15.28 -8.73
N LYS A 85 -4.88 -15.07 -10.05
CA LYS A 85 -3.62 -15.19 -10.79
C LYS A 85 -2.54 -14.25 -10.27
N LEU A 86 -2.93 -13.03 -9.90
CA LEU A 86 -2.00 -12.06 -9.32
C LEU A 86 -1.55 -12.48 -7.92
N VAL A 87 -2.47 -12.96 -7.06
CA VAL A 87 -2.15 -13.52 -5.74
C VAL A 87 -1.14 -14.65 -5.87
N ALA A 88 -1.36 -15.60 -6.77
CA ALA A 88 -0.45 -16.73 -6.98
C ALA A 88 0.97 -16.29 -7.41
N LYS A 89 1.10 -15.18 -8.12
CA LYS A 89 2.41 -14.63 -8.53
C LYS A 89 3.14 -13.87 -7.44
N ILE A 90 2.41 -13.29 -6.48
CA ILE A 90 2.99 -12.45 -5.42
C ILE A 90 3.16 -13.19 -4.09
N GLN A 91 2.50 -14.33 -3.89
CA GLN A 91 2.44 -15.00 -2.59
C GLN A 91 3.83 -15.36 -2.01
N ASP A 92 4.79 -15.66 -2.89
CA ASP A 92 6.14 -16.10 -2.53
C ASP A 92 7.16 -14.93 -2.48
N ASP A 93 6.73 -13.69 -2.75
CA ASP A 93 7.62 -12.52 -2.71
C ASP A 93 8.08 -12.21 -1.28
N GLU A 94 9.38 -11.94 -1.12
CA GLU A 94 10.03 -11.68 0.17
C GLU A 94 9.41 -10.51 0.92
N THR A 95 8.81 -9.53 0.23
CA THR A 95 8.14 -8.37 0.87
C THR A 95 6.90 -8.77 1.68
N PHE A 96 6.32 -9.95 1.39
CA PHE A 96 5.25 -10.55 2.18
C PHE A 96 5.75 -11.55 3.22
N GLN A 97 7.05 -11.80 3.28
CA GLN A 97 7.71 -12.60 4.31
C GLN A 97 8.32 -11.69 5.39
N ASN A 98 8.53 -12.23 6.58
CA ASN A 98 9.19 -11.54 7.69
C ASN A 98 9.86 -12.62 8.52
N SER A 99 11.08 -12.37 8.97
CA SER A 99 11.86 -13.26 9.86
C SER A 99 11.31 -13.32 11.29
N SER A 100 10.00 -13.17 11.48
CA SER A 100 9.33 -13.17 12.78
C SER A 100 8.47 -14.42 12.96
N GLN A 101 8.32 -14.88 14.21
CA GLN A 101 7.46 -16.03 14.54
C GLN A 101 5.94 -15.73 14.44
N ASN A 102 5.54 -14.51 14.12
CA ASN A 102 4.13 -14.15 14.00
C ASN A 102 3.59 -14.53 12.61
N LYS A 103 2.40 -15.15 12.58
CA LYS A 103 1.68 -15.43 11.33
C LYS A 103 1.41 -14.11 10.59
N GLN A 104 1.85 -14.03 9.34
CA GLN A 104 1.57 -12.88 8.49
C GLN A 104 0.11 -12.90 7.99
N CYS A 105 -0.41 -11.71 7.71
CA CYS A 105 -1.68 -11.56 7.00
C CYS A 105 -1.56 -12.13 5.57
N ASN A 106 -2.61 -12.80 5.11
CA ASN A 106 -2.69 -13.44 3.80
C ASN A 106 -2.38 -12.43 2.67
N PRO A 107 -1.49 -12.75 1.71
CA PRO A 107 -1.19 -11.88 0.55
C PRO A 107 -2.43 -11.40 -0.20
N ALA A 108 -3.49 -12.23 -0.32
CA ALA A 108 -4.76 -11.83 -0.93
C ALA A 108 -5.43 -10.66 -0.20
N ILE A 109 -5.41 -10.65 1.14
CA ILE A 109 -5.99 -9.55 1.93
C ILE A 109 -5.15 -8.27 1.75
N LYS A 110 -3.83 -8.40 1.71
CA LYS A 110 -2.95 -7.24 1.45
C LYS A 110 -3.21 -6.66 0.06
N LEU A 111 -3.40 -7.53 -0.93
CA LEU A 111 -3.67 -7.15 -2.31
C LEU A 111 -5.04 -6.48 -2.45
N VAL A 112 -6.11 -7.04 -1.88
CA VAL A 112 -7.46 -6.47 -1.98
C VAL A 112 -7.53 -5.06 -1.36
N VAL A 113 -6.88 -4.87 -0.20
CA VAL A 113 -6.80 -3.56 0.46
C VAL A 113 -6.04 -2.56 -0.39
N ALA A 114 -4.90 -2.98 -0.97
CA ALA A 114 -4.09 -2.11 -1.81
C ALA A 114 -4.83 -1.70 -3.09
N LEU A 115 -5.45 -2.66 -3.79
CA LEU A 115 -6.21 -2.41 -5.02
C LEU A 115 -7.43 -1.52 -4.73
N SER A 116 -8.18 -1.79 -3.67
CA SER A 116 -9.31 -0.94 -3.28
C SER A 116 -8.90 0.49 -2.97
N ARG A 117 -7.75 0.68 -2.32
CA ARG A 117 -7.19 2.01 -2.08
C ARG A 117 -6.75 2.70 -3.37
N LEU A 118 -6.06 1.99 -4.26
CA LEU A 118 -5.54 2.53 -5.53
C LEU A 118 -6.66 2.83 -6.53
N GLY A 119 -7.74 2.07 -6.50
CA GLY A 119 -8.93 2.27 -7.32
C GLY A 119 -9.91 3.31 -6.77
N SER A 120 -9.70 3.79 -5.55
CA SER A 120 -10.50 4.86 -4.96
C SER A 120 -9.87 6.22 -5.23
N ASN A 121 -10.68 7.28 -5.35
CA ASN A 121 -10.21 8.66 -5.49
C ASN A 121 -10.78 9.58 -4.40
N GLY A 122 -10.12 10.71 -4.14
CA GLY A 122 -10.52 11.73 -3.19
C GLY A 122 -10.79 11.16 -1.79
N ASN A 123 -11.97 11.45 -1.27
CA ASN A 123 -12.40 10.98 0.06
C ASN A 123 -12.56 9.45 0.14
N GLY A 124 -12.69 8.74 -0.98
CA GLY A 124 -12.76 7.27 -1.01
C GLY A 124 -11.43 6.61 -0.64
N ALA A 125 -10.31 7.20 -1.08
CA ALA A 125 -8.96 6.70 -0.80
C ALA A 125 -8.45 7.05 0.61
N ALA A 126 -9.25 7.76 1.39
CA ALA A 126 -8.89 8.17 2.74
C ALA A 126 -8.66 6.93 3.63
N LEU A 127 -7.53 6.91 4.36
CA LEU A 127 -7.13 5.77 5.20
C LEU A 127 -8.21 5.40 6.24
N GLY A 128 -8.95 6.38 6.75
CA GLY A 128 -10.06 6.15 7.65
C GLY A 128 -11.20 5.36 7.01
N LYS A 129 -11.59 5.67 5.77
CA LYS A 129 -12.66 4.96 5.05
C LYS A 129 -12.27 3.55 4.70
N ILE A 130 -11.07 3.37 4.15
CA ILE A 130 -10.52 2.03 3.86
C ILE A 130 -10.37 1.23 5.16
N GLY A 131 -9.97 1.88 6.25
CA GLY A 131 -9.82 1.24 7.57
C GLY A 131 -11.15 0.77 8.15
N MET A 132 -12.23 1.55 7.95
CA MET A 132 -13.58 1.13 8.31
C MET A 132 -14.08 -0.01 7.42
N LEU A 133 -13.82 0.04 6.12
CA LEU A 133 -14.26 -0.99 5.17
C LEU A 133 -13.65 -2.36 5.46
N PHE A 134 -12.34 -2.40 5.72
CA PHE A 134 -11.60 -3.65 5.94
C PHE A 134 -11.33 -3.97 7.41
N GLU A 135 -11.80 -3.12 8.33
CA GLU A 135 -11.59 -3.23 9.78
C GLU A 135 -10.12 -3.36 10.20
N ILE A 136 -9.25 -2.60 9.54
CA ILE A 136 -7.80 -2.61 9.77
C ILE A 136 -7.25 -1.23 10.14
N SER A 137 -6.13 -1.22 10.86
CA SER A 137 -5.49 0.03 11.25
C SER A 137 -4.92 0.77 10.04
N GLN A 138 -4.92 2.11 10.09
CA GLN A 138 -4.40 2.95 9.02
C GLN A 138 -2.92 2.66 8.70
N GLY A 139 -2.12 2.30 9.73
CA GLY A 139 -0.74 1.89 9.55
C GLY A 139 -0.59 0.59 8.74
N ALA A 140 -1.49 -0.37 8.94
CA ALA A 140 -1.53 -1.60 8.16
C ALA A 140 -1.89 -1.31 6.69
N ILE A 141 -2.85 -0.43 6.43
CA ILE A 141 -3.24 -0.03 5.07
C ILE A 141 -2.04 0.54 4.30
N VAL A 142 -1.32 1.50 4.91
CA VAL A 142 -0.13 2.11 4.30
C VAL A 142 0.92 1.04 4.01
N LEU A 143 1.19 0.17 4.97
CA LEU A 143 2.16 -0.92 4.83
C LEU A 143 1.77 -1.90 3.72
N TYR A 144 0.51 -2.32 3.65
CA TYR A 144 0.00 -3.24 2.64
C TYR A 144 0.11 -2.63 1.24
N THR A 145 -0.32 -1.38 1.10
CA THR A 145 -0.23 -0.66 -0.18
C THR A 145 1.22 -0.57 -0.65
N GLN A 146 2.14 -0.20 0.23
CA GLN A 146 3.56 -0.06 -0.12
C GLN A 146 4.16 -1.40 -0.55
N ARG A 147 3.92 -2.48 0.20
CA ARG A 147 4.42 -3.82 -0.13
C ARG A 147 3.88 -4.34 -1.46
N VAL A 148 2.58 -4.16 -1.71
CA VAL A 148 1.95 -4.53 -2.98
C VAL A 148 2.59 -3.74 -4.13
N ILE A 149 2.75 -2.42 -4.01
CA ILE A 149 3.43 -1.63 -5.05
C ILE A 149 4.84 -2.14 -5.30
N CYS A 150 5.64 -2.37 -4.25
CA CYS A 150 6.99 -2.92 -4.40
C CYS A 150 6.99 -4.26 -5.13
N THR A 151 6.09 -5.17 -4.77
CA THR A 151 5.99 -6.49 -5.41
C THR A 151 5.59 -6.38 -6.88
N LEU A 152 4.59 -5.55 -7.19
CA LEU A 152 4.16 -5.34 -8.57
C LEU A 152 5.27 -4.71 -9.42
N MET A 153 6.08 -3.82 -8.84
CA MET A 153 7.24 -3.24 -9.51
C MET A 153 8.34 -4.27 -9.80
N ASN A 154 8.51 -5.28 -8.95
CA ASN A 154 9.41 -6.41 -9.22
C ASN A 154 8.90 -7.26 -10.40
N LEU A 155 7.58 -7.49 -10.46
CA LEU A 155 6.96 -8.25 -11.55
C LEU A 155 6.91 -7.49 -12.89
N LYS A 156 6.94 -6.15 -12.87
CA LYS A 156 6.79 -5.27 -14.05
C LYS A 156 7.63 -5.75 -15.23
N ARG A 157 8.91 -6.09 -15.02
CA ARG A 157 9.82 -6.47 -16.11
C ARG A 157 9.39 -7.73 -16.87
N SER A 158 8.66 -8.63 -16.21
CA SER A 158 8.17 -9.87 -16.81
C SER A 158 6.80 -9.71 -17.49
N MET A 159 6.04 -8.67 -17.14
CA MET A 159 4.65 -8.50 -17.57
C MET A 159 4.47 -7.36 -18.58
N ILE A 160 5.26 -6.29 -18.45
CA ILE A 160 5.18 -5.11 -19.30
C ILE A 160 6.47 -5.06 -20.12
N VAL A 161 6.39 -5.62 -21.33
CA VAL A 161 7.48 -5.65 -22.29
C VAL A 161 7.08 -4.81 -23.49
N TRP A 162 7.99 -3.98 -23.97
CA TRP A 162 7.76 -3.25 -25.20
C TRP A 162 7.81 -4.21 -26.39
N PRO A 163 6.87 -4.14 -27.34
CA PRO A 163 6.90 -5.01 -28.49
C PRO A 163 8.22 -4.85 -29.26
N ILE A 164 8.77 -5.97 -29.71
CA ILE A 164 9.93 -5.99 -30.61
C ILE A 164 9.53 -5.44 -31.99
N ILE A 165 10.50 -5.10 -32.83
CA ILE A 165 10.28 -4.40 -34.12
C ILE A 165 9.20 -5.07 -34.99
N GLU A 166 9.19 -6.40 -35.04
CA GLU A 166 8.21 -7.18 -35.80
C GLU A 166 6.80 -7.03 -35.24
N GLN A 167 6.63 -7.28 -33.93
CA GLN A 167 5.37 -7.11 -33.22
C GLN A 167 4.88 -5.66 -33.27
N HIS A 168 5.78 -4.70 -33.16
CA HIS A 168 5.48 -3.28 -33.26
C HIS A 168 4.91 -2.95 -34.65
N ARG A 169 5.47 -3.53 -35.71
CA ARG A 169 4.96 -3.34 -37.08
C ARG A 169 3.57 -3.96 -37.24
N GLU A 170 3.37 -5.17 -36.74
CA GLU A 170 2.05 -5.84 -36.78
C GLU A 170 0.99 -5.04 -36.02
N ILE A 171 1.27 -4.66 -34.78
CA ILE A 171 0.33 -3.88 -33.95
C ILE A 171 0.06 -2.53 -34.63
N SER A 172 1.09 -1.85 -35.14
CA SER A 172 0.92 -0.59 -35.85
C SER A 172 0.07 -0.69 -37.12
N GLN A 173 0.10 -1.82 -37.82
CA GLN A 173 -0.76 -2.03 -39.00
C GLN A 173 -2.22 -2.21 -38.58
N VAL A 174 -2.47 -2.95 -37.50
CA VAL A 174 -3.82 -3.10 -36.94
C VAL A 174 -4.34 -1.74 -36.45
N MET A 175 -3.52 -0.98 -35.71
CA MET A 175 -3.91 0.34 -35.21
C MET A 175 -4.13 1.35 -36.33
N GLN A 176 -3.37 1.27 -37.41
CA GLN A 176 -3.60 2.11 -38.59
C GLN A 176 -4.97 1.85 -39.24
N ALA A 177 -5.43 0.58 -39.28
CA ALA A 177 -6.76 0.26 -39.77
C ALA A 177 -7.88 0.84 -38.88
N GLU A 178 -7.61 0.98 -37.58
CA GLU A 178 -8.48 1.64 -36.59
C GLU A 178 -8.29 3.17 -36.54
N GLY A 179 -7.50 3.76 -37.45
CA GLY A 179 -7.31 5.21 -37.56
C GLY A 179 -6.17 5.81 -36.74
N LEU A 180 -5.31 5.01 -36.12
CA LEU A 180 -4.19 5.45 -35.28
C LEU A 180 -2.84 5.00 -35.85
N PRO A 181 -2.32 5.70 -36.87
CA PRO A 181 -1.07 5.33 -37.52
C PRO A 181 0.11 5.41 -36.54
N GLY A 182 0.91 4.34 -36.46
CA GLY A 182 2.04 4.24 -35.53
C GLY A 182 1.65 3.83 -34.10
N GLY A 183 0.36 3.64 -33.82
CA GLY A 183 -0.13 3.18 -32.52
C GLY A 183 0.29 1.74 -32.23
N ILE A 184 0.63 1.44 -30.98
CA ILE A 184 1.18 0.12 -30.57
C ILE A 184 0.44 -0.47 -29.38
N GLY A 185 -0.73 0.08 -29.07
CA GLY A 185 -1.54 -0.31 -27.93
C GLY A 185 -2.39 0.85 -27.43
N PHE A 186 -3.39 0.51 -26.65
CA PHE A 186 -4.16 1.45 -25.85
C PHE A 186 -4.01 1.11 -24.38
N ILE A 187 -3.94 2.14 -23.56
CA ILE A 187 -4.10 2.00 -22.11
C ILE A 187 -5.35 2.80 -21.80
N ASP A 188 -6.43 2.13 -21.43
CA ASP A 188 -7.64 2.81 -21.00
C ASP A 188 -7.40 3.49 -19.63
N GLU A 189 -8.14 4.58 -19.39
CA GLU A 189 -8.18 5.36 -18.16
C GLU A 189 -6.92 6.14 -17.73
N SER A 190 -6.15 6.70 -18.66
CA SER A 190 -5.21 7.79 -18.33
C SER A 190 -5.52 9.04 -19.15
N LEU A 191 -6.50 9.81 -18.70
CA LEU A 191 -6.70 11.17 -19.20
C LEU A 191 -5.49 12.01 -18.81
N ILE A 192 -4.67 12.37 -19.80
CA ILE A 192 -3.60 13.36 -19.66
C ILE A 192 -4.22 14.71 -20.05
N PRO A 193 -4.64 15.56 -19.10
CA PRO A 193 -5.28 16.81 -19.44
C PRO A 193 -4.25 17.74 -20.08
N LEU A 194 -4.38 17.95 -21.39
CA LEU A 194 -3.56 18.91 -22.12
C LEU A 194 -3.94 20.33 -21.69
N SER A 195 -2.94 21.17 -21.42
CA SER A 195 -3.15 22.58 -21.05
C SER A 195 -3.51 23.45 -22.24
N GLN A 196 -3.19 23.00 -23.46
CA GLN A 196 -3.41 23.71 -24.69
C GLN A 196 -4.03 22.79 -25.73
N TRP A 197 -4.83 23.39 -26.60
CA TRP A 197 -5.43 22.74 -27.75
C TRP A 197 -4.32 22.39 -28.76
N PRO A 198 -4.10 21.10 -29.08
CA PRO A 198 -3.09 20.75 -30.08
C PRO A 198 -3.44 21.38 -31.44
N PRO A 199 -2.46 21.79 -32.24
CA PRO A 199 -2.73 22.40 -33.55
C PRO A 199 -3.28 21.40 -34.59
N ASN A 200 -3.01 20.11 -34.43
CA ASN A 200 -3.50 19.05 -35.32
C ASN A 200 -4.44 18.11 -34.57
N ASP A 201 -5.57 17.77 -35.20
CA ASP A 201 -6.52 16.74 -34.74
C ASP A 201 -6.94 16.88 -33.27
N SER A 202 -7.16 18.12 -32.88
CA SER A 202 -7.36 18.53 -31.50
C SER A 202 -8.57 17.91 -30.81
N GLU A 203 -9.64 17.61 -31.55
CA GLU A 203 -10.83 16.97 -31.01
C GLU A 203 -10.54 15.54 -30.54
N ALA A 204 -9.53 14.88 -31.13
CA ALA A 204 -9.11 13.53 -30.75
C ALA A 204 -8.24 13.51 -29.47
N TYR A 205 -7.52 14.60 -29.18
CA TYR A 205 -6.54 14.64 -28.07
C TYR A 205 -6.94 15.55 -26.90
N PHE A 206 -7.78 16.56 -27.13
CA PHE A 206 -8.14 17.52 -26.10
C PHE A 206 -9.32 17.01 -25.26
N ASP A 207 -9.14 16.97 -23.94
CA ASP A 207 -10.18 16.50 -23.03
C ASP A 207 -11.35 17.50 -22.95
N LEU A 208 -12.53 17.05 -23.35
CA LEU A 208 -13.78 17.82 -23.30
C LEU A 208 -14.59 17.57 -22.03
N LYS A 209 -14.13 16.69 -21.13
CA LYS A 209 -14.78 16.52 -19.83
C LYS A 209 -14.67 17.82 -19.04
N LYS A 210 -15.82 18.35 -18.63
CA LYS A 210 -15.87 19.50 -17.72
C LYS A 210 -15.16 19.14 -16.42
N ARG A 211 -14.19 19.97 -16.03
CA ARG A 211 -13.53 19.90 -14.72
C ARG A 211 -14.48 20.31 -13.61
#